data_AF-A0A090WMY8-F1
#
_entry.id   AF-A0A090WMY8-F1
#
_cell.length_a   1.000
_cell.length_b   1.000
_cell.length_c   1.000
_cell.angle_alpha   90.00
_cell.angle_beta   90.00
_cell.angle_gamma   90.00
#
_symmetry.space_group_name_H-M   'P 1'
#
loop_
_entity.id
_entity.type
_entity.pdbx_description
1 polymer ?
#
loop_
_entity_poly.entity_id
_entity_poly.type
_entity_poly.pdbx_seq_one_letter_code
_entity_poly.pdbx_strand_id
1 'polypeptide(L)'
;MINLFNTRIEQLALHRVGNKNKGELLLTSAATTPLDDELHALLKEFFLKPFRSKEETYYSFTHEQDLEFHELYAFAKSIFNTPASLLDNSKKIAKQLYEQSVHPHIRSGELYVCYLDNVMLDNNKVDAIGIFKSELKQDFLQFEEGEDDLRILLQQGVNLNKLDKGAIIFNTEEETGYKILSVDSNRYDAKYWLESFLGVDVFEDENFFTKKYLKFCQDFAKEVVLPAEDKKEEVMFMNRSMNYFAKMMILKKVLF
;
A
#
# COMPACT_ATOMS: atom_id res chain seq x y z
N MET A 1 0.44 -12.18 -9.01
CA MET A 1 -0.22 -12.77 -7.84
C MET A 1 0.71 -12.63 -6.65
N ILE A 2 0.27 -11.87 -5.66
CA ILE A 2 1.03 -11.63 -4.44
C ILE A 2 0.72 -12.67 -3.37
N ASN A 3 1.72 -13.01 -2.56
CA ASN A 3 1.55 -13.75 -1.33
C ASN A 3 2.43 -13.15 -0.22
N LEU A 4 1.77 -12.70 0.85
CA LEU A 4 2.37 -11.98 1.98
C LEU A 4 2.42 -12.82 3.27
N PHE A 5 2.05 -14.11 3.21
CA PHE A 5 1.93 -14.94 4.42
C PHE A 5 3.29 -15.24 5.05
N ASN A 6 4.34 -15.40 4.25
CA ASN A 6 5.68 -15.72 4.75
C ASN A 6 6.56 -14.49 4.97
N THR A 7 6.06 -13.29 4.65
CA THR A 7 6.78 -12.02 4.81
C THR A 7 7.21 -11.80 6.25
N ARG A 8 8.42 -11.29 6.48
CA ARG A 8 8.85 -10.82 7.81
C ARG A 8 9.24 -9.36 7.75
N ILE A 9 9.00 -8.68 8.86
CA ILE A 9 9.51 -7.34 9.12
C ILE A 9 10.91 -7.49 9.71
N GLU A 10 11.94 -7.15 8.95
CA GLU A 10 13.35 -7.27 9.38
C GLU A 10 13.83 -6.01 10.10
N GLN A 11 13.35 -4.85 9.67
CA GLN A 11 13.62 -3.58 10.33
C GLN A 11 12.36 -2.73 10.33
N LEU A 12 12.19 -1.93 11.39
CA LEU A 12 11.08 -1.00 11.55
C LEU A 12 11.60 0.34 12.08
N ALA A 13 11.17 1.42 11.46
CA ALA A 13 11.31 2.77 11.98
C ALA A 13 9.93 3.38 12.21
N LEU A 14 9.72 3.93 13.40
CA LEU A 14 8.48 4.58 13.82
C LEU A 14 8.66 6.10 13.84
N HIS A 15 7.68 6.84 13.35
CA HIS A 15 7.66 8.30 13.38
C HIS A 15 6.26 8.78 13.75
N ARG A 16 6.13 10.05 14.12
CA ARG A 16 4.82 10.73 14.19
C ARG A 16 4.83 11.90 13.23
N VAL A 17 3.85 11.93 12.35
CA VAL A 17 3.72 12.96 11.32
C VAL A 17 2.45 13.76 11.59
N GLY A 18 2.62 15.02 11.95
CA GLY A 18 1.54 15.99 12.12
C GLY A 18 1.08 16.64 10.83
N ASN A 19 0.09 17.52 10.94
CA ASN A 19 -0.35 18.44 9.90
C ASN A 19 0.26 19.84 10.08
N LYS A 20 0.96 20.33 9.04
CA LYS A 20 1.65 21.64 9.06
C LYS A 20 0.70 22.81 9.28
N ASN A 21 -0.46 22.81 8.64
CA ASN A 21 -1.43 23.90 8.74
C ASN A 21 -2.15 23.94 10.09
N LYS A 22 -2.12 22.84 10.85
CA LYS A 22 -2.65 22.77 12.23
C LYS A 22 -1.58 23.06 13.29
N GLY A 23 -0.33 23.35 12.88
CA GLY A 23 0.78 23.51 13.81
C GLY A 23 1.20 22.23 14.52
N GLU A 24 0.77 21.07 14.03
CA GLU A 24 1.17 19.77 14.57
C GLU A 24 2.58 19.44 14.07
N LEU A 25 3.42 18.86 14.93
CA LEU A 25 4.84 18.67 14.67
C LEU A 25 5.16 17.32 14.02
N LEU A 26 6.30 17.27 13.33
CA LEU A 26 6.98 16.04 12.93
C LEU A 26 7.91 15.58 14.06
N LEU A 27 7.78 14.31 14.45
CA LEU A 27 8.69 13.64 15.37
C LEU A 27 9.31 12.43 14.66
N THR A 28 10.64 12.36 14.65
CA THR A 28 11.36 11.23 14.05
C THR A 28 12.12 10.42 15.10
N SER A 29 12.12 9.09 14.95
CA SER A 29 12.86 8.23 15.88
C SER A 29 14.37 8.35 15.72
N ALA A 30 15.07 8.21 16.84
CA ALA A 30 16.54 8.18 16.91
C ALA A 30 17.13 6.79 16.62
N ALA A 31 16.33 5.73 16.74
CA ALA A 31 16.72 4.34 16.52
C ALA A 31 15.58 3.55 15.86
N THR A 32 15.90 2.38 15.29
CA THR A 32 14.90 1.41 14.83
C THR A 32 14.15 0.81 16.02
N THR A 33 12.90 0.43 15.79
CA THR A 33 12.06 -0.22 16.80
C THR A 33 12.43 -1.70 16.90
N PRO A 34 12.85 -2.21 18.08
CA PRO A 34 13.04 -3.64 18.27
C PRO A 34 11.69 -4.36 18.19
N LEU A 35 11.70 -5.54 17.57
CA LEU A 35 10.52 -6.39 17.41
C LEU A 35 10.75 -7.69 18.15
N ASP A 36 9.96 -7.94 19.18
CA ASP A 36 9.78 -9.29 19.70
C ASP A 36 8.77 -10.07 18.84
N ASP A 37 8.63 -11.37 19.10
CA ASP A 37 7.79 -12.26 18.29
C ASP A 37 6.31 -11.85 18.32
N GLU A 38 5.81 -11.34 19.45
CA GLU A 38 4.41 -10.93 19.62
C GLU A 38 4.11 -9.67 18.83
N LEU A 39 4.93 -8.62 18.99
CA LEU A 39 4.79 -7.37 18.28
C LEU A 39 5.00 -7.58 16.77
N HIS A 40 5.95 -8.44 16.38
CA HIS A 40 6.17 -8.79 14.99
C HIS A 40 4.92 -9.38 14.35
N ALA A 41 4.31 -10.38 14.99
CA ALA A 41 3.11 -11.03 14.48
C ALA A 41 1.93 -10.05 14.35
N LEU A 42 1.73 -9.19 15.36
CA LEU A 42 0.68 -8.17 15.37
C LEU A 42 0.87 -7.14 14.25
N LEU A 43 2.07 -6.56 14.11
CA LEU A 43 2.34 -5.55 13.09
C LEU A 43 2.28 -6.13 11.68
N LYS A 44 2.77 -7.35 11.49
CA LYS A 44 2.66 -8.04 10.19
C LYS A 44 1.20 -8.20 9.77
N GLU A 45 0.33 -8.63 10.67
CA GLU A 45 -1.09 -8.77 10.35
C GLU A 45 -1.73 -7.39 10.10
N PHE A 46 -1.47 -6.41 10.97
CA PHE A 46 -1.98 -5.05 10.83
C PHE A 46 -1.60 -4.41 9.49
N PHE A 47 -0.33 -4.52 9.09
CA PHE A 47 0.19 -3.90 7.87
C PHE A 47 -0.24 -4.62 6.59
N LEU A 48 -0.18 -5.95 6.57
CA LEU A 48 -0.25 -6.71 5.32
C LEU A 48 -1.65 -7.23 5.00
N LYS A 49 -2.54 -7.38 5.99
CA LYS A 49 -3.92 -7.85 5.78
C LYS A 49 -4.69 -7.06 4.70
N PRO A 50 -4.63 -5.71 4.64
CA PRO A 50 -5.32 -4.94 3.60
C PRO A 50 -4.89 -5.26 2.17
N PHE A 51 -3.66 -5.77 1.99
CA PHE A 51 -3.06 -6.05 0.68
C PHE A 51 -3.35 -7.46 0.16
N ARG A 52 -4.07 -8.30 0.93
CA ARG A 52 -4.43 -9.67 0.52
C ARG A 52 -5.69 -9.74 -0.37
N SER A 53 -6.19 -8.60 -0.86
CA SER A 53 -7.38 -8.52 -1.71
C SER A 53 -7.13 -9.10 -3.12
N LYS A 54 -8.19 -9.60 -3.76
CA LYS A 54 -8.12 -10.26 -5.08
C LYS A 54 -7.92 -9.28 -6.25
N GLU A 55 -8.18 -7.99 -6.07
CA GLU A 55 -8.01 -6.98 -7.10
C GLU A 55 -6.77 -6.12 -6.81
N GLU A 56 -5.63 -6.58 -7.30
CA GLU A 56 -4.36 -5.84 -7.25
C GLU A 56 -4.36 -4.78 -8.37
N THR A 57 -4.39 -3.50 -8.01
CA THR A 57 -3.96 -2.41 -8.91
C THR A 57 -2.55 -2.04 -8.50
N TYR A 58 -1.62 -2.23 -9.43
CA TYR A 58 -0.24 -1.83 -9.23
C TYR A 58 -0.03 -0.40 -9.69
N TYR A 59 0.91 0.27 -9.03
CA TYR A 59 1.37 1.61 -9.34
C TYR A 59 2.89 1.59 -9.51
N SER A 60 3.44 2.66 -10.08
CA SER A 60 4.88 2.92 -10.15
C SER A 60 5.15 4.39 -9.86
N PHE A 61 6.32 4.68 -9.32
CA PHE A 61 6.79 6.06 -9.22
C PHE A 61 6.87 6.69 -10.61
N THR A 62 6.47 7.95 -10.71
CA THR A 62 6.55 8.71 -11.97
C THR A 62 7.05 10.11 -11.71
N HIS A 63 7.83 10.65 -12.65
CA HIS A 63 8.33 12.01 -12.56
C HIS A 63 8.40 12.61 -13.96
N GLU A 64 8.06 13.90 -14.09
CA GLU A 64 7.89 14.57 -15.40
C GLU A 64 9.18 14.62 -16.22
N GLN A 65 10.34 14.59 -15.55
CA GLN A 65 11.67 14.69 -16.18
C GLN A 65 12.38 13.33 -16.19
N ASP A 66 12.74 12.84 -15.00
CA ASP A 66 13.41 11.55 -14.80
C ASP A 66 13.07 11.01 -13.40
N LEU A 67 13.00 9.69 -13.26
CA LEU A 67 12.77 9.00 -11.99
C LEU A 67 13.83 9.30 -10.94
N GLU A 68 15.07 9.63 -11.34
CA GLU A 68 16.14 10.00 -10.41
C GLU A 68 15.79 11.23 -9.56
N PHE A 69 14.89 12.09 -10.03
CA PHE A 69 14.41 13.26 -9.30
C PHE A 69 13.22 12.96 -8.37
N HIS A 70 12.65 11.76 -8.44
CA HIS A 70 11.59 11.35 -7.52
C HIS A 70 12.17 10.98 -6.15
N GLU A 71 11.83 11.74 -5.11
CA GLU A 71 12.42 11.59 -3.78
C GLU A 71 12.17 10.21 -3.15
N LEU A 72 10.93 9.71 -3.15
CA LEU A 72 10.64 8.38 -2.59
C LEU A 72 11.30 7.24 -3.39
N TYR A 73 11.38 7.34 -4.72
CA TYR A 73 12.15 6.41 -5.54
C TYR A 73 13.62 6.37 -5.11
N ALA A 74 14.26 7.53 -4.97
CA ALA A 74 15.65 7.63 -4.54
C ALA A 74 15.86 7.05 -3.12
N PHE A 75 14.92 7.30 -2.19
CA PHE A 75 14.97 6.73 -0.85
C PHE A 75 14.78 5.21 -0.87
N ALA A 76 13.82 4.70 -1.64
CA ALA A 76 13.58 3.27 -1.79
C ALA A 76 14.81 2.56 -2.38
N LYS A 77 15.37 3.10 -3.46
CA LYS A 77 16.60 2.60 -4.10
C LYS A 77 17.78 2.58 -3.12
N SER A 78 17.94 3.63 -2.31
CA SER A 78 18.97 3.65 -1.25
C SER A 78 18.77 2.57 -0.20
N ILE A 79 17.52 2.31 0.21
CA ILE A 79 17.20 1.27 1.20
C ILE A 79 17.44 -0.12 0.62
N PHE A 80 17.01 -0.40 -0.63
CA PHE A 80 17.25 -1.69 -1.26
C PHE A 80 18.73 -1.99 -1.47
N ASN A 81 19.52 -0.98 -1.88
CA ASN A 81 20.96 -1.13 -2.05
C ASN A 81 21.70 -1.25 -0.72
N THR A 82 21.18 -0.67 0.37
CA THR A 82 21.78 -0.73 1.69
C THR A 82 20.69 -0.74 2.76
N PRO A 83 20.18 -1.93 3.15
CA PRO A 83 19.08 -2.04 4.11
C PRO A 83 19.36 -1.40 5.48
N ALA A 84 20.63 -1.30 5.88
CA ALA A 84 21.04 -0.60 7.10
C ALA A 84 20.75 0.92 7.07
N SER A 85 20.52 1.51 5.89
CA SER A 85 20.16 2.92 5.72
C SER A 85 18.68 3.22 5.98
N LEU A 86 17.88 2.21 6.36
CA LEU A 86 16.43 2.34 6.53
C LEU A 86 16.06 3.48 7.47
N LEU A 87 16.70 3.58 8.64
CA LEU A 87 16.36 4.61 9.62
C LEU A 87 16.59 6.03 9.10
N ASP A 88 17.66 6.26 8.34
CA ASP A 88 17.96 7.60 7.84
C ASP A 88 17.07 7.98 6.66
N ASN A 89 16.76 7.02 5.79
CA ASN A 89 15.81 7.23 4.70
C ASN A 89 14.35 7.31 5.21
N SER A 90 13.98 6.61 6.28
CA SER A 90 12.64 6.71 6.87
C SER A 90 12.38 8.09 7.48
N LYS A 91 13.40 8.75 8.05
CA LYS A 91 13.31 10.16 8.48
C LYS A 91 13.01 11.09 7.30
N LYS A 92 13.63 10.86 6.14
CA LYS A 92 13.36 11.64 4.91
C LYS A 92 11.95 11.37 4.38
N ILE A 93 11.51 10.11 4.37
CA ILE A 93 10.13 9.72 4.02
C ILE A 93 9.12 10.42 4.96
N ALA A 94 9.38 10.41 6.28
CA ALA A 94 8.53 11.07 7.26
C ALA A 94 8.47 12.59 7.05
N LYS A 95 9.62 13.21 6.74
CA LYS A 95 9.70 14.62 6.37
C LYS A 95 8.90 14.91 5.10
N GLN A 96 9.02 14.09 4.07
CA GLN A 96 8.26 14.26 2.84
C GLN A 96 6.76 14.18 3.09
N LEU A 97 6.31 13.18 3.86
CA LEU A 97 4.91 13.07 4.25
C LEU A 97 4.43 14.30 5.01
N TYR A 98 5.27 14.85 5.91
CA TYR A 98 4.95 16.07 6.65
C TYR A 98 4.78 17.29 5.73
N GLU A 99 5.68 17.47 4.76
CA GLU A 99 5.60 18.55 3.76
C GLU A 99 4.28 18.51 2.96
N GLN A 100 3.78 17.31 2.65
CA GLN A 100 2.52 17.11 1.93
C GLN A 100 1.28 17.14 2.85
N SER A 101 1.46 17.09 4.17
CA SER A 101 0.38 17.04 5.17
C SER A 101 -0.14 18.44 5.52
N VAL A 102 -0.72 19.13 4.53
CA VAL A 102 -1.20 20.52 4.66
C VAL A 102 -2.73 20.63 4.66
N HIS A 103 -3.46 19.70 4.03
CA HIS A 103 -4.92 19.83 3.93
C HIS A 103 -5.61 19.62 5.30
N PRO A 104 -6.64 20.41 5.69
CA PRO A 104 -7.28 20.30 7.02
C PRO A 104 -7.87 18.92 7.35
N HIS A 105 -8.19 18.11 6.34
CA HIS A 105 -8.70 16.75 6.55
C HIS A 105 -7.60 15.71 6.81
N ILE A 106 -6.34 16.02 6.52
CA ILE A 106 -5.21 15.15 6.84
C ILE A 106 -4.99 15.19 8.36
N ARG A 107 -4.96 14.01 8.98
CA ARG A 107 -4.82 13.87 10.43
C ARG A 107 -3.37 13.57 10.81
N SER A 108 -2.95 14.04 11.99
CA SER A 108 -1.74 13.55 12.63
C SER A 108 -1.82 12.04 12.83
N GLY A 109 -0.68 11.37 12.84
CA GLY A 109 -0.65 9.93 13.03
C GLY A 109 0.74 9.35 13.22
N GLU A 110 0.77 8.07 13.55
CA GLU A 110 1.97 7.25 13.56
C GLU A 110 2.29 6.78 12.13
N LEU A 111 3.56 6.90 11.74
CA LEU A 111 4.11 6.43 10.46
C LEU A 111 5.12 5.32 10.73
N TYR A 112 4.94 4.20 10.06
CA TYR A 112 5.78 3.01 10.14
C TYR A 112 6.46 2.82 8.79
N VAL A 113 7.79 2.76 8.78
CA VAL A 113 8.58 2.43 7.58
C VAL A 113 9.35 1.16 7.89
N CYS A 114 9.19 0.12 7.07
CA CYS A 114 9.82 -1.17 7.32
C CYS A 114 10.49 -1.78 6.09
N TYR A 115 11.52 -2.59 6.37
CA TYR A 115 12.10 -3.50 5.40
C TYR A 115 11.42 -4.85 5.55
N LEU A 116 10.87 -5.35 4.45
CA LEU A 116 10.14 -6.59 4.38
C LEU A 116 10.95 -7.61 3.59
N ASP A 117 11.14 -8.79 4.17
CA ASP A 117 11.74 -9.93 3.49
C ASP A 117 10.67 -10.96 3.08
N ASN A 118 11.06 -11.97 2.31
CA ASN A 118 10.20 -13.13 2.00
C ASN A 118 8.83 -12.75 1.38
N VAL A 119 8.74 -11.64 0.67
CA VAL A 119 7.54 -11.28 -0.09
C VAL A 119 7.51 -12.12 -1.35
N MET A 120 6.39 -12.79 -1.62
CA MET A 120 6.23 -13.56 -2.85
C MET A 120 5.43 -12.75 -3.87
N LEU A 121 6.05 -12.39 -4.98
CA LEU A 121 5.44 -11.65 -6.08
C LEU A 121 5.64 -12.45 -7.37
N ASP A 122 4.54 -12.86 -8.00
CA ASP A 122 4.58 -13.62 -9.27
C ASP A 122 5.47 -14.89 -9.18
N ASN A 123 5.34 -15.60 -8.05
CA ASN A 123 6.15 -16.77 -7.66
C ASN A 123 7.64 -16.51 -7.42
N ASN A 124 8.09 -15.25 -7.48
CA ASN A 124 9.45 -14.87 -7.12
C ASN A 124 9.48 -14.33 -5.70
N LYS A 125 10.51 -14.73 -4.97
CA LYS A 125 10.81 -14.18 -3.65
C LYS A 125 11.54 -12.85 -3.84
N VAL A 126 10.99 -11.78 -3.28
CA VAL A 126 11.52 -10.42 -3.39
C VAL A 126 11.56 -9.76 -2.01
N ASP A 127 12.40 -8.75 -1.89
CA ASP A 127 12.38 -7.82 -0.77
C ASP A 127 11.43 -6.66 -1.09
N ALA A 128 10.92 -5.99 -0.06
CA ALA A 128 10.03 -4.85 -0.22
C ALA A 128 10.21 -3.82 0.89
N ILE A 129 9.70 -2.62 0.65
CA ILE A 129 9.59 -1.55 1.64
C ILE A 129 8.12 -1.31 1.93
N GLY A 130 7.74 -1.37 3.21
CA GLY A 130 6.41 -1.00 3.67
C GLY A 130 6.41 0.42 4.22
N ILE A 131 5.41 1.22 3.84
CA ILE A 131 5.14 2.55 4.39
C ILE A 131 3.68 2.56 4.85
N PHE A 132 3.45 2.64 6.16
CA PHE A 132 2.12 2.51 6.75
C PHE A 132 1.82 3.68 7.67
N LYS A 133 0.59 4.19 7.64
CA LYS A 133 0.15 5.32 8.48
C LYS A 133 -1.14 4.97 9.20
N SER A 134 -1.18 5.24 10.50
CA SER A 134 -2.40 5.21 11.31
C SER A 134 -2.75 6.61 11.82
N GLU A 135 -3.98 7.01 11.60
CA GLU A 135 -4.55 8.34 11.89
C GLU A 135 -5.62 8.30 12.97
N LEU A 136 -6.23 7.14 13.15
CA LEU A 136 -7.34 6.95 14.07
C LEU A 136 -6.89 6.25 15.35
N LYS A 137 -7.15 6.92 16.47
CA LYS A 137 -7.11 6.30 17.80
C LYS A 137 -8.52 5.95 18.25
N GLN A 138 -8.63 4.85 18.97
CA GLN A 138 -9.86 4.40 19.59
C GLN A 138 -9.67 4.35 21.10
N ASP A 139 -10.74 4.72 21.79
CA ASP A 139 -10.85 4.53 23.22
C ASP A 139 -10.99 3.03 23.51
N PHE A 140 -10.22 2.54 24.48
CA PHE A 140 -10.39 1.20 25.03
C PHE A 140 -10.27 1.25 26.55
N LEU A 141 -10.98 0.31 27.20
CA LEU A 141 -10.93 0.17 28.65
C LEU A 141 -9.93 -0.95 28.99
N GLN A 142 -8.92 -0.60 29.76
CA GLN A 142 -8.06 -1.56 30.44
C GLN A 142 -8.52 -1.71 31.89
N PHE A 143 -8.39 -2.92 32.44
CA PHE A 143 -8.74 -3.20 33.82
C PHE A 143 -7.48 -3.62 34.56
N GLU A 144 -7.23 -2.98 35.70
CA GLU A 144 -6.14 -3.35 36.60
C GLU A 144 -6.73 -3.85 37.92
N GLU A 145 -6.22 -5.00 38.39
CA GLU A 145 -6.60 -5.58 39.67
C GLU A 145 -5.78 -4.90 40.78
N GLY A 146 -6.47 -4.20 41.68
CA GLY A 146 -5.93 -3.74 42.95
C GLY A 146 -6.02 -4.84 44.02
N GLU A 147 -5.60 -4.53 45.25
CA GLU A 147 -5.68 -5.50 46.35
C GLU A 147 -7.12 -5.93 46.68
N ASP A 148 -8.10 -5.01 46.57
CA ASP A 148 -9.50 -5.25 46.93
C ASP A 148 -10.51 -4.88 45.83
N ASP A 149 -10.07 -4.23 44.74
CA ASP A 149 -10.95 -3.65 43.72
C ASP A 149 -10.42 -3.78 42.28
N LEU A 150 -11.32 -3.71 41.30
CA LEU A 150 -10.97 -3.64 39.88
C LEU A 150 -11.08 -2.19 39.39
N ARG A 151 -9.98 -1.62 38.89
CA ARG A 151 -9.93 -0.24 38.40
C ARG A 151 -10.06 -0.20 36.89
N ILE A 152 -10.89 0.74 36.41
CA ILE A 152 -11.07 0.99 34.98
C ILE A 152 -10.12 2.11 34.54
N LEU A 153 -9.29 1.82 33.54
CA LEU A 153 -8.42 2.78 32.87
C LEU A 153 -8.92 3.03 31.44
N LEU A 154 -9.34 4.26 31.17
CA LEU A 154 -9.62 4.69 29.80
C LEU A 154 -8.32 5.04 29.11
N GLN A 155 -7.98 4.32 28.05
CA GLN A 155 -6.79 4.56 27.24
C GLN A 155 -7.16 4.80 25.78
N GLN A 156 -6.26 5.43 25.04
CA GLN A 156 -6.40 5.67 23.60
C GLN A 156 -5.27 4.98 22.84
N GLY A 157 -5.62 4.20 21.82
CA GLY A 157 -4.65 3.40 21.06
C GLY A 157 -5.01 3.26 19.60
N VAL A 158 -4.04 2.82 18.80
CA VAL A 158 -4.23 2.51 17.38
C VAL A 158 -5.03 1.21 17.24
N ASN A 159 -6.05 1.21 16.38
CA ASN A 159 -6.80 0.00 16.08
C ASN A 159 -6.04 -0.88 15.07
N LEU A 160 -5.43 -1.97 15.54
CA LEU A 160 -4.66 -2.91 14.72
C LEU A 160 -5.49 -3.68 13.68
N ASN A 161 -6.82 -3.57 13.71
CA ASN A 161 -7.69 -4.20 12.70
C ASN A 161 -7.92 -3.31 11.48
N LYS A 162 -7.58 -2.03 11.55
CA LYS A 162 -7.87 -1.07 10.48
C LYS A 162 -6.66 -0.17 10.22
N LEU A 163 -5.91 -0.52 9.18
CA LEU A 163 -4.88 0.37 8.64
C LEU A 163 -5.54 1.53 7.88
N ASP A 164 -5.11 2.76 8.18
CA ASP A 164 -5.67 3.93 7.50
C ASP A 164 -5.09 4.08 6.09
N LYS A 165 -3.76 4.09 5.96
CA LYS A 165 -3.06 4.16 4.68
C LYS A 165 -1.83 3.27 4.65
N GLY A 166 -1.51 2.72 3.48
CA GLY A 166 -0.35 1.87 3.30
C GLY A 166 0.16 1.87 1.87
N ALA A 167 1.45 1.64 1.73
CA ALA A 167 2.10 1.32 0.47
C ALA A 167 3.14 0.22 0.66
N ILE A 168 3.26 -0.68 -0.32
CA ILE A 168 4.31 -1.68 -0.40
C ILE A 168 5.03 -1.48 -1.73
N ILE A 169 6.32 -1.16 -1.67
CA ILE A 169 7.20 -0.99 -2.82
C ILE A 169 8.00 -2.28 -2.97
N PHE A 170 7.84 -3.02 -4.07
CA PHE A 170 8.57 -4.25 -4.32
C PHE A 170 9.91 -3.94 -5.00
N ASN A 171 10.97 -4.65 -4.60
CA ASN A 171 12.28 -4.53 -5.24
C ASN A 171 12.32 -5.26 -6.60
N THR A 172 11.51 -4.77 -7.54
CA THR A 172 11.31 -5.27 -8.90
C THR A 172 11.01 -4.09 -9.79
N GLU A 173 11.36 -4.16 -11.08
CA GLU A 173 11.04 -3.10 -12.05
C GLU A 173 11.67 -1.73 -11.66
N GLU A 174 12.91 -1.75 -11.13
CA GLU A 174 13.62 -0.54 -10.68
C GLU A 174 13.72 0.52 -11.78
N GLU A 175 14.02 0.11 -13.02
CA GLU A 175 14.20 1.03 -14.15
C GLU A 175 12.88 1.71 -14.57
N THR A 176 11.73 1.16 -14.18
CA THR A 176 10.40 1.70 -14.49
C THR A 176 9.66 2.21 -13.24
N GLY A 177 10.38 2.54 -12.17
CA GLY A 177 9.81 3.21 -11.00
C GLY A 177 9.24 2.27 -9.93
N TYR A 178 9.68 1.01 -9.90
CA TYR A 178 9.22 -0.05 -9.01
C TYR A 178 7.75 -0.43 -9.17
N LYS A 179 7.42 -1.69 -8.85
CA LYS A 179 6.04 -2.14 -8.69
C LYS A 179 5.57 -1.80 -7.28
N ILE A 180 4.40 -1.16 -7.16
CA ILE A 180 3.89 -0.63 -5.88
C ILE A 180 2.44 -1.06 -5.69
N LEU A 181 2.09 -1.52 -4.50
CA LEU A 181 0.70 -1.59 -4.05
C LEU A 181 0.41 -0.44 -3.08
N SER A 182 -0.82 0.06 -3.11
CA SER A 182 -1.27 1.11 -2.19
C SER A 182 -2.69 0.83 -1.71
N VAL A 183 -2.94 1.15 -0.45
CA VAL A 183 -4.26 1.12 0.19
C VAL A 183 -4.52 2.46 0.88
N ASP A 184 -5.74 2.96 0.72
CA ASP A 184 -6.24 4.11 1.47
C ASP A 184 -7.69 3.82 1.88
N SER A 185 -7.92 3.70 3.19
CA SER A 185 -9.26 3.45 3.74
C SER A 185 -10.09 4.73 3.88
N ASN A 186 -9.46 5.91 3.73
CA ASN A 186 -10.08 7.23 3.85
C ASN A 186 -10.36 7.80 2.45
N ARG A 187 -11.62 7.72 1.99
CA ARG A 187 -11.99 8.16 0.63
C ARG A 187 -11.97 9.69 0.42
N TYR A 188 -11.87 10.47 1.48
CA TYR A 188 -12.02 11.94 1.43
C TYR A 188 -10.73 12.69 1.08
N ASP A 189 -9.56 12.04 1.20
CA ASP A 189 -8.25 12.66 0.97
C ASP A 189 -7.30 11.78 0.14
N ALA A 190 -7.83 10.76 -0.56
CA ALA A 190 -7.07 9.76 -1.30
C ALA A 190 -6.05 10.33 -2.31
N LYS A 191 -6.33 11.51 -2.87
CA LYS A 191 -5.40 12.21 -3.79
C LYS A 191 -4.08 12.56 -3.11
N TYR A 192 -4.09 12.97 -1.85
CA TYR A 192 -2.83 13.35 -1.21
C TYR A 192 -1.93 12.13 -1.05
N TRP A 193 -2.49 10.95 -0.72
CA TRP A 193 -1.69 9.75 -0.48
C TRP A 193 -1.02 9.27 -1.77
N LEU A 194 -1.81 9.05 -2.83
CA LEU A 194 -1.30 8.55 -4.11
C LEU A 194 -0.56 9.62 -4.92
N GLU A 195 -1.15 10.80 -5.11
CA GLU A 195 -0.62 11.83 -6.01
C GLU A 195 0.45 12.69 -5.31
N SER A 196 0.13 13.28 -4.15
CA SER A 196 1.01 14.28 -3.53
C SER A 196 2.18 13.68 -2.73
N PHE A 197 1.92 12.63 -1.95
CA PHE A 197 2.93 11.98 -1.11
C PHE A 197 3.68 10.90 -1.87
N LEU A 198 2.96 9.91 -2.42
CA LEU A 198 3.61 8.79 -3.10
C LEU A 198 4.16 9.18 -4.47
N GLY A 199 3.49 10.08 -5.21
CA GLY A 199 3.93 10.49 -6.55
C GLY A 199 3.89 9.34 -7.55
N VAL A 200 2.82 8.54 -7.49
CA VAL A 200 2.69 7.32 -8.31
C VAL A 200 1.57 7.43 -9.33
N ASP A 201 1.75 6.76 -10.47
CA ASP A 201 0.71 6.51 -11.46
C ASP A 201 0.47 5.01 -11.62
N VAL A 202 -0.59 4.62 -12.31
CA VAL A 202 -0.93 3.22 -12.55
C VAL A 202 0.18 2.53 -13.32
N PHE A 203 0.61 1.37 -12.82
CA PHE A 203 1.58 0.54 -13.50
C PHE A 203 0.91 -0.18 -14.66
N GLU A 204 1.21 0.25 -15.88
CA GLU A 204 0.61 -0.26 -17.10
C GLU A 204 1.22 -1.62 -17.52
N ASP A 205 0.97 -2.67 -16.72
CA ASP A 205 1.33 -4.04 -17.08
C ASP A 205 0.29 -4.71 -17.99
N GLU A 206 0.63 -5.90 -18.49
CA GLU A 206 -0.30 -6.67 -19.33
C GLU A 206 -1.62 -7.00 -18.61
N ASN A 207 -1.58 -7.16 -17.29
CA ASN A 207 -2.77 -7.42 -16.49
C ASN A 207 -3.66 -6.17 -16.43
N PHE A 208 -3.08 -4.97 -16.30
CA PHE A 208 -3.77 -3.70 -16.35
C PHE A 208 -4.49 -3.52 -17.69
N PHE A 209 -3.79 -3.73 -18.81
CA PHE A 209 -4.43 -3.67 -20.13
C PHE A 209 -5.54 -4.72 -20.27
N THR A 210 -5.31 -5.95 -19.83
CA THR A 210 -6.35 -7.00 -19.91
C THR A 210 -7.60 -6.62 -19.10
N LYS A 211 -7.44 -6.09 -17.89
CA LYS A 211 -8.57 -5.58 -17.09
C LYS A 211 -9.28 -4.42 -17.79
N LYS A 212 -8.53 -3.48 -18.36
CA LYS A 212 -9.08 -2.33 -19.10
C LYS A 212 -9.88 -2.76 -20.33
N TYR A 213 -9.36 -3.72 -21.11
CA TYR A 213 -10.07 -4.28 -22.26
C TYR A 213 -11.31 -5.08 -21.84
N LEU A 214 -11.23 -5.90 -20.78
CA LEU A 214 -12.39 -6.62 -20.27
C LEU A 214 -13.49 -5.66 -19.80
N LYS A 215 -13.12 -4.58 -19.11
CA LYS A 215 -14.05 -3.53 -18.70
C LYS A 215 -14.68 -2.83 -19.92
N PHE A 216 -13.88 -2.48 -20.92
CA PHE A 216 -14.38 -1.92 -22.17
C PHE A 216 -15.39 -2.85 -22.85
N CYS A 217 -15.10 -4.17 -22.93
CA CYS A 217 -16.06 -5.14 -23.45
C CYS A 217 -17.35 -5.18 -22.61
N GLN A 218 -17.27 -5.12 -21.28
CA GLN A 218 -18.45 -5.07 -20.41
C GLN A 218 -19.29 -3.82 -20.64
N ASP A 219 -18.65 -2.66 -20.73
CA ASP A 219 -19.32 -1.38 -20.94
C ASP A 219 -19.96 -1.35 -22.34
N PHE A 220 -19.24 -1.80 -23.37
CA PHE A 220 -19.78 -1.94 -24.74
C PHE A 220 -20.96 -2.91 -24.82
N ALA A 221 -20.90 -4.04 -24.10
CA ALA A 221 -22.00 -5.00 -24.07
C ALA A 221 -23.28 -4.36 -23.48
N LYS A 222 -23.14 -3.57 -22.41
CA LYS A 222 -24.27 -2.93 -21.73
C LYS A 222 -24.80 -1.71 -22.46
N GLU A 223 -23.93 -0.88 -23.02
CA GLU A 223 -24.29 0.42 -23.59
C GLU A 223 -24.61 0.35 -25.09
N VAL A 224 -24.11 -0.66 -25.80
CA VAL A 224 -24.27 -0.77 -27.25
C VAL A 224 -24.97 -2.06 -27.65
N VAL A 225 -24.51 -3.23 -27.19
CA VAL A 225 -25.09 -4.52 -27.62
C VAL A 225 -26.49 -4.70 -27.06
N LEU A 226 -26.69 -4.51 -25.74
CA LEU A 226 -27.99 -4.69 -25.11
C LEU A 226 -29.08 -3.74 -25.69
N PRO A 227 -28.82 -2.44 -25.94
CA PRO A 227 -29.83 -1.56 -26.53
C PRO A 227 -30.08 -1.80 -28.03
N ALA A 228 -29.08 -2.28 -28.77
CA ALA A 228 -29.22 -2.55 -30.20
C ALA A 228 -29.84 -3.92 -30.49
N GLU A 229 -29.59 -4.91 -29.63
CA GLU A 229 -29.98 -6.31 -29.78
C GLU A 229 -30.85 -6.75 -28.60
N ASP A 230 -30.49 -7.86 -27.93
CA ASP A 230 -31.18 -8.38 -26.76
C ASP A 230 -30.21 -8.86 -25.67
N LYS A 231 -30.78 -9.29 -24.54
CA LYS A 231 -30.01 -9.79 -23.39
C LYS A 231 -29.19 -11.05 -23.72
N LYS A 232 -29.62 -11.83 -24.70
CA LYS A 232 -28.95 -13.07 -25.10
C LYS A 232 -27.66 -12.74 -25.86
N GLU A 233 -27.71 -11.79 -26.78
CA GLU A 233 -26.53 -11.34 -27.53
C GLU A 233 -25.53 -10.58 -26.64
N GLU A 234 -25.98 -9.81 -25.65
CA GLU A 234 -25.10 -9.24 -24.62
C GLU A 234 -24.29 -10.34 -23.90
N VAL A 235 -24.97 -11.40 -23.44
CA VAL A 235 -24.32 -12.52 -22.75
C VAL A 235 -23.39 -13.29 -23.69
N MET A 236 -23.77 -13.50 -24.95
CA MET A 236 -22.89 -14.15 -25.93
C MET A 236 -21.64 -13.34 -26.23
N PHE A 237 -21.77 -12.02 -26.43
CA PHE A 237 -20.66 -11.12 -26.64
C PHE A 237 -19.67 -11.17 -25.47
N MET A 238 -20.18 -11.13 -24.24
CA MET A 238 -19.36 -11.24 -23.04
C MET A 238 -18.63 -12.59 -22.95
N ASN A 239 -19.32 -13.70 -23.21
CA ASN A 239 -18.71 -15.03 -23.20
C ASN A 239 -17.61 -15.17 -24.27
N ARG A 240 -17.83 -14.64 -25.48
CA ARG A 240 -16.82 -14.66 -26.55
C ARG A 240 -15.58 -13.85 -26.16
N SER A 241 -15.80 -12.66 -25.59
CA SER A 241 -14.72 -11.78 -25.13
C SER A 241 -13.89 -12.46 -24.03
N MET A 242 -14.54 -13.03 -23.00
CA MET A 242 -13.83 -13.75 -21.94
C MET A 242 -13.06 -14.97 -22.46
N ASN A 243 -13.64 -15.75 -23.38
CA ASN A 243 -12.97 -16.90 -23.98
C ASN A 243 -11.73 -16.52 -24.80
N TYR A 244 -11.76 -15.37 -25.48
CA TYR A 244 -10.62 -14.86 -26.22
C TYR A 244 -9.45 -14.53 -25.27
N PHE A 245 -9.70 -13.76 -24.21
CA PHE A 245 -8.67 -13.41 -23.23
C PHE A 245 -8.14 -14.63 -22.47
N ALA A 246 -9.01 -15.58 -22.09
CA ALA A 246 -8.59 -16.82 -21.44
C ALA A 246 -7.62 -17.62 -22.31
N LYS A 247 -7.87 -17.73 -23.62
CA LYS A 247 -6.95 -18.40 -24.56
C LYS A 247 -5.60 -17.68 -24.65
N MET A 248 -5.60 -16.35 -24.74
CA MET A 248 -4.35 -15.58 -24.82
C MET A 248 -3.51 -15.68 -23.53
N MET A 249 -4.15 -15.66 -22.35
CA MET A 249 -3.47 -15.86 -21.07
C MET A 249 -2.86 -17.26 -20.94
N ILE A 250 -3.54 -18.30 -21.46
CA ILE A 250 -3.01 -19.68 -21.46
C ILE A 250 -1.79 -19.80 -22.38
N LEU A 251 -1.84 -19.20 -23.57
CA LEU A 251 -0.73 -19.24 -24.53
C LEU A 251 0.57 -18.63 -23.97
N LYS A 252 0.48 -17.54 -23.18
CA LYS A 252 1.66 -16.93 -22.56
C LYS A 252 2.29 -17.79 -21.46
N LYS A 253 1.49 -18.50 -20.64
CA LYS A 253 2.01 -19.42 -19.61
C LYS A 253 2.73 -20.66 -20.15
N VAL A 254 2.59 -20.97 -21.44
CA VAL A 254 3.25 -22.11 -22.09
C VAL A 254 4.56 -21.69 -22.77
N LEU A 255 4.72 -20.39 -23.05
CA LEU A 255 5.86 -19.83 -23.79
C LEU A 255 6.94 -19.20 -22.90
N PHE A 256 6.65 -19.03 -21.60
CA PHE A 256 7.55 -18.53 -20.56
C PHE A 256 7.44 -19.41 -19.32
#